data_AF-A0A7X6GXJ0-F1
#
_entry.id   AF-A0A7X6GXJ0-F1
#
_cell.length_a   1.000
_cell.length_b   1.000
_cell.length_c   1.000
_cell.angle_alpha   90.00
_cell.angle_beta   90.00
_cell.angle_gamma   90.00
#
_symmetry.space_group_name_H-M   'P 1'
#
loop_
_entity.id
_entity.type
_entity.pdbx_description
1 polymer ?
#
loop_
_entity_poly.entity_id
_entity_poly.type
_entity_poly.pdbx_seq_one_letter_code
_entity_poly.pdbx_strand_id
1 'polypeptide(L)'
;MSDTRTRPGPARCRALSVLAGAVALALPALAQDAPRLAFPVDCTLGETCFLQQFVDRDPGPSARAFDCGPQSYDGHEGTDIRLADMAALAEGVAVLAAADGVVRAFRDGVPDGGTAAAPEGQGCGNGVVVDHAGGWQTQYCHLLEGSIAVAEGQAVAPGDVLGLIGYSGTTEFPHLEFLLRHEGRVVDPFDPSDPASCGGAAPALWADPVPNPGGGILSVGFSTGIPGLDTIAAGAAGTGAIPAGAEALVVWAFVHGGRAGDVVALRILDADGAEVHAQDAVLERTQAQLFRASGRRTPQGGWAPGLYRGEARLIRDGQEVDRGTTVVAITR
;
A
#
# COMPACT_ATOMS: atom_id res chain seq x y z
N MET A 1 -79.64 43.78 41.70
CA MET A 1 -78.78 44.79 41.04
C MET A 1 -77.48 44.11 40.71
N SER A 2 -77.26 43.94 39.41
CA SER A 2 -76.18 43.19 38.78
C SER A 2 -74.83 43.87 38.99
N ASP A 3 -73.77 43.08 39.22
CA ASP A 3 -72.44 43.44 38.71
C ASP A 3 -71.74 42.19 38.19
N THR A 4 -71.52 42.19 36.88
CA THR A 4 -71.02 41.09 36.08
C THR A 4 -69.60 41.45 35.65
N ARG A 5 -68.58 40.86 36.30
CA ARG A 5 -67.20 40.87 35.79
C ARG A 5 -66.95 39.62 34.96
N THR A 6 -66.71 39.85 33.68
CA THR A 6 -66.29 38.90 32.65
C THR A 6 -64.88 38.37 32.91
N ARG A 7 -64.70 37.04 32.83
CA ARG A 7 -63.38 36.39 32.79
C ARG A 7 -63.00 36.12 31.31
N PRO A 8 -61.74 36.32 30.91
CA PRO A 8 -61.29 36.00 29.56
C PRO A 8 -61.06 34.49 29.37
N GLY A 9 -61.43 33.98 28.20
CA GLY A 9 -61.26 32.57 27.81
C GLY A 9 -59.82 32.22 27.40
N PRO A 10 -59.45 30.92 27.41
CA PRO A 10 -58.09 30.48 27.18
C PRO A 10 -57.67 30.59 25.71
N ALA A 11 -56.45 31.12 25.49
CA ALA A 11 -55.81 31.21 24.20
C ALA A 11 -55.47 29.80 23.66
N ARG A 12 -55.94 29.50 22.44
CA ARG A 12 -55.62 28.26 21.72
C ARG A 12 -54.21 28.36 21.13
N CYS A 13 -53.28 27.61 21.68
CA CYS A 13 -51.95 27.41 21.11
C CYS A 13 -52.08 26.45 19.90
N ARG A 14 -51.93 26.96 18.68
CA ARG A 14 -51.84 26.13 17.47
C ARG A 14 -50.41 25.63 17.34
N ALA A 15 -50.17 24.35 17.64
CA ALA A 15 -48.92 23.69 17.31
C ALA A 15 -48.84 23.49 15.78
N LEU A 16 -47.87 24.14 15.13
CA LEU A 16 -47.46 23.78 13.77
C LEU A 16 -46.66 22.48 13.85
N SER A 17 -47.24 21.39 13.36
CA SER A 17 -46.52 20.14 13.11
C SER A 17 -45.59 20.35 11.91
N VAL A 18 -44.30 20.57 12.16
CA VAL A 18 -43.26 20.48 11.14
C VAL A 18 -43.03 18.99 10.90
N LEU A 19 -43.50 18.46 9.76
CA LEU A 19 -43.04 17.16 9.29
C LEU A 19 -41.56 17.28 8.93
N ALA A 20 -40.69 16.77 9.80
CA ALA A 20 -39.30 16.49 9.45
C ALA A 20 -39.31 15.29 8.50
N GLY A 21 -39.31 15.55 7.19
CA GLY A 21 -39.07 14.52 6.19
C GLY A 21 -37.62 14.04 6.32
N ALA A 22 -37.44 12.82 6.84
CA ALA A 22 -36.16 12.13 6.77
C ALA A 22 -35.87 11.83 5.28
N VAL A 23 -35.01 12.64 4.67
CA VAL A 23 -34.40 12.28 3.38
C VAL A 23 -33.42 11.16 3.67
N ALA A 24 -33.88 9.92 3.51
CA ALA A 24 -32.98 8.78 3.43
C ALA A 24 -32.14 8.96 2.16
N LEU A 25 -30.87 9.35 2.33
CA LEU A 25 -29.88 9.26 1.26
C LEU A 25 -29.77 7.78 0.92
N ALA A 26 -30.39 7.37 -0.20
CA ALA A 26 -30.22 6.03 -0.74
C ALA A 26 -28.75 5.88 -1.11
N LEU A 27 -27.98 5.19 -0.28
CA LEU A 27 -26.67 4.70 -0.68
C LEU A 27 -26.88 3.86 -1.95
N PRO A 28 -26.00 3.96 -2.96
CA PRO A 28 -26.09 3.11 -4.14
C PRO A 28 -26.16 1.65 -3.69
N ALA A 29 -27.11 0.89 -4.24
CA ALA A 29 -27.44 -0.47 -3.81
C ALA A 29 -26.23 -1.42 -3.77
N LEU A 30 -25.19 -1.14 -4.56
CA LEU A 30 -23.92 -1.87 -4.56
C LEU A 30 -23.23 -1.91 -3.19
N ALA A 31 -23.38 -0.88 -2.36
CA ALA A 31 -22.69 -0.79 -1.07
C ALA A 31 -23.41 -1.56 0.06
N GLN A 32 -24.69 -1.93 -0.10
CA GLN A 32 -25.46 -2.59 0.97
C GLN A 32 -25.20 -4.10 1.05
N ASP A 33 -24.83 -4.73 -0.06
CA ASP A 33 -24.58 -6.17 -0.16
C ASP A 33 -23.10 -6.53 -0.45
N ALA A 34 -22.20 -5.54 -0.42
CA ALA A 34 -20.78 -5.77 -0.63
C ALA A 34 -20.13 -6.49 0.57
N PRO A 35 -19.16 -7.40 0.33
CA PRO A 35 -18.40 -8.01 1.40
C PRO A 35 -17.59 -6.94 2.15
N ARG A 36 -17.56 -7.05 3.49
CA ARG A 36 -16.58 -6.31 4.31
C ARG A 36 -15.24 -7.03 4.20
N LEU A 37 -14.23 -6.35 3.67
CA LEU A 37 -12.93 -6.94 3.36
C LEU A 37 -11.95 -6.75 4.52
N ALA A 38 -11.44 -7.83 5.09
CA ALA A 38 -10.22 -7.82 5.88
C ALA A 38 -9.00 -7.58 4.98
N PHE A 39 -7.94 -7.01 5.53
CA PHE A 39 -6.71 -6.79 4.78
C PHE A 39 -6.07 -8.15 4.40
N PRO A 40 -5.74 -8.39 3.12
CA PRO A 40 -5.49 -9.75 2.61
C PRO A 40 -4.03 -10.21 2.75
N VAL A 41 -3.23 -9.58 3.60
CA VAL A 41 -1.80 -9.90 3.77
C VAL A 41 -1.44 -9.85 5.26
N ASP A 42 -0.73 -10.88 5.73
CA ASP A 42 -0.19 -10.93 7.10
C ASP A 42 1.07 -10.07 7.22
N CYS A 43 0.88 -8.75 7.35
CA CYS A 43 1.96 -7.79 7.41
C CYS A 43 1.58 -6.52 8.18
N THR A 44 2.59 -5.74 8.56
CA THR A 44 2.41 -4.38 9.07
C THR A 44 2.50 -3.41 7.91
N LEU A 45 1.36 -2.84 7.50
CA LEU A 45 1.29 -1.89 6.39
C LEU A 45 2.12 -0.63 6.68
N GLY A 46 3.00 -0.28 5.73
CA GLY A 46 3.96 0.81 5.85
C GLY A 46 5.30 0.40 6.50
N GLU A 47 5.43 -0.84 6.97
CA GLU A 47 6.67 -1.36 7.56
C GLU A 47 7.20 -2.58 6.80
N THR A 48 6.38 -3.62 6.65
CA THR A 48 6.78 -4.89 6.01
C THR A 48 6.05 -5.14 4.69
N CYS A 49 5.01 -4.36 4.38
CA CYS A 49 4.31 -4.37 3.11
C CYS A 49 3.77 -2.97 2.79
N PHE A 50 3.53 -2.70 1.51
CA PHE A 50 3.23 -1.34 1.04
C PHE A 50 2.18 -1.36 -0.08
N LEU A 51 1.28 -0.39 -0.09
CA LEU A 51 0.37 -0.17 -1.22
C LEU A 51 1.13 0.51 -2.36
N GLN A 52 1.23 -0.14 -3.52
CA GLN A 52 2.07 0.31 -4.64
C GLN A 52 1.28 0.81 -5.85
N GLN A 53 0.17 0.15 -6.20
CA GLN A 53 -0.72 0.55 -7.28
C GLN A 53 -2.17 0.25 -6.89
N PHE A 54 -3.10 1.00 -7.48
CA PHE A 54 -4.54 0.82 -7.30
C PHE A 54 -5.22 0.58 -8.64
N VAL A 55 -6.48 0.18 -8.58
CA VAL A 55 -7.32 -0.03 -9.75
C VAL A 55 -7.32 1.22 -10.62
N ASP A 56 -7.21 1.02 -11.92
CA ASP A 56 -7.29 2.10 -12.89
C ASP A 56 -8.74 2.58 -13.05
N ARG A 57 -8.96 3.85 -12.70
CA ARG A 57 -10.25 4.54 -12.74
C ARG A 57 -10.42 5.45 -13.97
N ASP A 58 -9.44 5.49 -14.87
CA ASP A 58 -9.52 6.22 -16.14
C ASP A 58 -8.65 5.56 -17.22
N PRO A 59 -9.11 4.41 -17.75
CA PRO A 59 -8.35 3.64 -18.73
C PRO A 59 -7.83 4.46 -19.91
N GLY A 60 -6.56 4.26 -20.20
CA GLY A 60 -5.77 4.97 -21.20
C GLY A 60 -4.61 5.76 -20.59
N PRO A 61 -4.03 6.71 -21.35
CA PRO A 61 -2.85 7.48 -20.90
C PRO A 61 -3.08 8.37 -19.67
N SER A 62 -4.32 8.47 -19.18
CA SER A 62 -4.73 9.26 -18.03
C SER A 62 -5.06 8.40 -16.80
N ALA A 63 -4.58 7.15 -16.80
CA ALA A 63 -4.77 6.19 -15.72
C ALA A 63 -4.53 6.83 -14.35
N ARG A 64 -5.46 6.57 -13.43
CA ARG A 64 -5.52 7.24 -12.14
C ARG A 64 -6.14 6.33 -11.09
N ALA A 65 -5.64 6.46 -9.86
CA ALA A 65 -6.20 5.76 -8.72
C ALA A 65 -7.52 6.39 -8.24
N PHE A 66 -8.17 5.73 -7.27
CA PHE A 66 -9.40 6.21 -6.63
C PHE A 66 -9.32 7.65 -6.10
N ASP A 67 -8.15 8.11 -5.67
CA ASP A 67 -7.91 9.46 -5.12
C ASP A 67 -7.57 10.50 -6.21
N CYS A 68 -7.74 10.15 -7.49
CA CYS A 68 -7.26 10.90 -8.66
C CYS A 68 -5.74 11.06 -8.71
N GLY A 69 -5.00 10.34 -7.87
CA GLY A 69 -3.55 10.34 -7.85
C GLY A 69 -2.95 9.46 -8.94
N PRO A 70 -1.65 9.60 -9.21
CA PRO A 70 -0.96 8.90 -10.28
C PRO A 70 -0.55 7.46 -9.92
N GLN A 71 -1.07 6.89 -8.82
CA GLN A 71 -0.67 5.58 -8.32
C GLN A 71 -1.51 4.46 -8.96
N SER A 72 -1.49 4.44 -10.30
CA SER A 72 -2.09 3.41 -11.13
C SER A 72 -1.41 3.42 -12.51
N TYR A 73 -1.79 2.50 -13.38
CA TYR A 73 -1.37 2.44 -14.78
C TYR A 73 -2.49 1.86 -15.66
N ASP A 74 -2.39 2.09 -16.96
CA ASP A 74 -3.44 1.77 -17.94
C ASP A 74 -3.89 0.31 -17.85
N GLY A 75 -5.17 0.11 -17.52
CA GLY A 75 -5.81 -1.20 -17.47
C GLY A 75 -5.51 -2.02 -16.22
N HIS A 76 -4.93 -1.43 -15.17
CA HIS A 76 -4.70 -2.14 -13.91
C HIS A 76 -6.03 -2.48 -13.22
N GLU A 77 -6.29 -3.76 -12.95
CA GLU A 77 -7.57 -4.23 -12.41
C GLU A 77 -7.56 -4.46 -10.89
N GLY A 78 -6.39 -4.37 -10.25
CA GLY A 78 -6.19 -4.74 -8.86
C GLY A 78 -5.61 -3.66 -7.96
N THR A 79 -5.39 -4.02 -6.70
CA THR A 79 -4.55 -3.28 -5.75
C THR A 79 -3.27 -4.08 -5.51
N ASP A 80 -2.12 -3.45 -5.72
CA ASP A 80 -0.82 -4.06 -5.47
C ASP A 80 -0.37 -3.82 -4.03
N ILE A 81 -0.26 -4.90 -3.26
CA ILE A 81 0.32 -4.91 -1.92
C ILE A 81 1.69 -5.57 -2.00
N ARG A 82 2.73 -4.74 -2.07
CA ARG A 82 4.11 -5.18 -2.34
C ARG A 82 4.90 -5.45 -1.08
N LEU A 83 5.93 -6.28 -1.24
CA LEU A 83 7.05 -6.38 -0.31
C LEU A 83 8.14 -5.37 -0.70
N ALA A 84 9.06 -5.08 0.23
CA ALA A 84 10.16 -4.16 -0.03
C ALA A 84 11.07 -4.69 -1.15
N ASP A 85 11.49 -5.95 -1.04
CA ASP A 85 12.53 -6.59 -1.86
C ASP A 85 12.44 -8.13 -1.84
N MET A 86 13.38 -8.78 -2.52
CA MET A 86 13.44 -10.25 -2.59
C MET A 86 13.84 -10.92 -1.26
N ALA A 87 14.48 -10.20 -0.34
CA ALA A 87 14.80 -10.76 0.98
C ALA A 87 13.52 -10.90 1.81
N ALA A 88 12.66 -9.87 1.79
CA ALA A 88 11.32 -9.94 2.38
C ALA A 88 10.46 -11.06 1.75
N LEU A 89 10.56 -11.27 0.44
CA LEU A 89 9.90 -12.41 -0.22
C LEU A 89 10.37 -13.75 0.36
N ALA A 90 11.68 -13.91 0.57
CA ALA A 90 12.27 -15.15 1.09
C ALA A 90 11.87 -15.49 2.53
N GLU A 91 11.42 -14.50 3.32
CA GLU A 91 10.87 -14.73 4.66
C GLU A 91 9.49 -15.41 4.63
N GLY A 92 8.77 -15.27 3.52
CA GLY A 92 7.44 -15.85 3.32
C GLY A 92 6.35 -15.03 4.01
N VAL A 93 5.54 -14.31 3.23
CA VAL A 93 4.45 -13.48 3.75
C VAL A 93 3.11 -14.07 3.33
N ALA A 94 2.24 -14.37 4.29
CA ALA A 94 0.98 -15.05 4.02
C ALA A 94 -0.02 -14.13 3.32
N VAL A 95 -0.67 -14.67 2.28
CA VAL A 95 -1.88 -14.10 1.66
C VAL A 95 -3.09 -14.71 2.33
N LEU A 96 -3.97 -13.85 2.80
CA LEU A 96 -5.14 -14.22 3.61
C LEU A 96 -6.43 -13.99 2.83
N ALA A 97 -7.41 -14.85 3.04
CA ALA A 97 -8.76 -14.61 2.54
C ALA A 97 -9.30 -13.31 3.15
N ALA A 98 -9.80 -12.41 2.31
CA ALA A 98 -10.32 -11.11 2.73
C ALA A 98 -11.75 -11.19 3.30
N ALA A 99 -12.52 -12.20 2.94
CA ALA A 99 -13.93 -12.34 3.31
C ALA A 99 -14.35 -13.82 3.34
N ASP A 100 -15.47 -14.11 4.00
CA ASP A 100 -16.09 -15.44 3.94
C ASP A 100 -16.42 -15.82 2.49
N GLY A 101 -16.10 -17.05 2.09
CA GLY A 101 -16.37 -17.49 0.72
C GLY A 101 -16.03 -18.96 0.46
N VAL A 102 -16.09 -19.33 -0.81
CA VAL A 102 -15.71 -20.66 -1.30
C VAL A 102 -14.68 -20.50 -2.40
N VAL A 103 -13.56 -21.23 -2.30
CA VAL A 103 -12.52 -21.25 -3.33
C VAL A 103 -13.14 -21.79 -4.62
N ARG A 104 -13.21 -20.94 -5.64
CA ARG A 104 -13.76 -21.27 -6.96
C ARG A 104 -12.75 -22.01 -7.82
N ALA A 105 -11.51 -21.54 -7.79
CA ALA A 105 -10.42 -22.06 -8.61
C ALA A 105 -9.08 -21.60 -8.03
N PHE A 106 -8.02 -22.30 -8.36
CA PHE A 106 -6.67 -21.85 -8.14
C PHE A 106 -5.75 -22.27 -9.30
N ARG A 107 -4.59 -21.64 -9.38
CA ARG A 107 -3.48 -22.05 -10.23
C ARG A 107 -2.21 -22.09 -9.41
N ASP A 108 -1.40 -23.13 -9.63
CA ASP A 108 -0.08 -23.29 -9.05
C ASP A 108 0.91 -23.85 -10.08
N GLY A 109 2.21 -23.78 -9.78
CA GLY A 109 3.31 -24.29 -10.61
C GLY A 109 3.83 -23.32 -11.67
N VAL A 110 3.42 -22.05 -11.63
CA VAL A 110 4.05 -20.98 -12.42
C VAL A 110 5.33 -20.54 -11.69
N PRO A 111 6.51 -20.59 -12.33
CA PRO A 111 7.74 -20.22 -11.67
C PRO A 111 7.76 -18.77 -11.19
N ASP A 112 8.38 -18.56 -10.03
CA ASP A 112 8.79 -17.24 -9.59
C ASP A 112 9.95 -16.72 -10.45
N GLY A 113 9.93 -15.43 -10.76
CA GLY A 113 10.90 -14.78 -11.66
C GLY A 113 10.34 -13.58 -12.44
N GLY A 114 9.09 -13.21 -12.14
CA GLY A 114 8.36 -12.10 -12.72
C GLY A 114 8.10 -12.28 -14.21
N THR A 115 7.89 -11.14 -14.87
CA THR A 115 7.59 -11.07 -16.31
C THR A 115 8.60 -11.85 -17.18
N ALA A 116 9.85 -11.97 -16.76
CA ALA A 116 10.87 -12.73 -17.49
C ALA A 116 10.64 -14.26 -17.46
N ALA A 117 9.99 -14.78 -16.42
CA ALA A 117 9.64 -16.20 -16.27
C ALA A 117 8.16 -16.50 -16.60
N ALA A 118 7.34 -15.46 -16.78
CA ALA A 118 5.90 -15.58 -17.00
C ALA A 118 5.55 -16.31 -18.30
N PRO A 119 4.81 -17.45 -18.23
CA PRO A 119 4.26 -18.07 -19.42
C PRO A 119 3.21 -17.18 -20.10
N GLU A 120 3.10 -17.26 -21.42
CA GLU A 120 2.08 -16.52 -22.18
C GLU A 120 0.66 -16.86 -21.70
N GLY A 121 -0.19 -15.84 -21.57
CA GLY A 121 -1.56 -16.00 -21.09
C GLY A 121 -1.70 -16.28 -19.58
N GLN A 122 -0.60 -16.22 -18.81
CA GLN A 122 -0.59 -16.45 -17.38
C GLN A 122 -0.22 -15.21 -16.57
N GLY A 123 -0.82 -14.07 -16.91
CA GLY A 123 -0.56 -12.77 -16.28
C GLY A 123 -0.64 -12.81 -14.75
N CYS A 124 -1.72 -13.37 -14.20
CA CYS A 124 -1.93 -13.55 -12.76
C CYS A 124 -0.91 -14.51 -12.08
N GLY A 125 -0.14 -15.30 -12.84
CA GLY A 125 0.76 -16.31 -12.26
C GLY A 125 0.01 -17.38 -11.47
N ASN A 126 0.56 -17.75 -10.31
CA ASN A 126 -0.16 -18.55 -9.33
C ASN A 126 -1.18 -17.68 -8.61
N GLY A 127 -2.34 -18.24 -8.28
CA GLY A 127 -3.37 -17.46 -7.65
C GLY A 127 -4.60 -18.24 -7.24
N VAL A 128 -5.43 -17.60 -6.44
CA VAL A 128 -6.68 -18.16 -5.91
C VAL A 128 -7.83 -17.23 -6.28
N VAL A 129 -8.98 -17.81 -6.62
CA VAL A 129 -10.24 -17.09 -6.80
C VAL A 129 -11.23 -17.59 -5.77
N VAL A 130 -11.85 -16.68 -5.02
CA VAL A 130 -12.85 -16.99 -3.99
C VAL A 130 -14.18 -16.33 -4.37
N ASP A 131 -15.23 -17.15 -4.47
CA ASP A 131 -16.59 -16.68 -4.66
C ASP A 131 -17.22 -16.35 -3.30
N HIS A 132 -17.91 -15.21 -3.25
CA HIS A 132 -18.64 -14.71 -2.09
C HIS A 132 -20.15 -14.66 -2.38
N ALA A 133 -20.95 -14.35 -1.36
CA ALA A 133 -22.37 -14.14 -1.54
C ALA A 133 -22.66 -12.98 -2.50
N GLY A 134 -23.82 -13.01 -3.18
CA GLY A 134 -24.29 -11.88 -3.99
C GLY A 134 -23.49 -11.61 -5.27
N GLY A 135 -22.78 -12.59 -5.83
CA GLY A 135 -22.06 -12.43 -7.10
C GLY A 135 -20.71 -11.71 -6.97
N TRP A 136 -20.23 -11.53 -5.74
CA TRP A 136 -18.91 -10.98 -5.46
C TRP A 136 -17.81 -12.04 -5.56
N GLN A 137 -16.62 -11.62 -5.96
CA GLN A 137 -15.46 -12.48 -6.09
C GLN A 137 -14.19 -11.72 -5.73
N THR A 138 -13.29 -12.36 -4.98
CA THR A 138 -11.92 -11.88 -4.81
C THR A 138 -10.95 -12.77 -5.59
N GLN A 139 -9.91 -12.17 -6.17
CA GLN A 139 -8.82 -12.88 -6.81
C GLN A 139 -7.49 -12.39 -6.24
N TYR A 140 -6.59 -13.34 -5.99
CA TYR A 140 -5.29 -13.14 -5.38
C TYR A 140 -4.26 -13.66 -6.37
N CYS A 141 -3.47 -12.77 -6.96
CA CYS A 141 -2.50 -13.10 -8.02
C CYS A 141 -1.06 -12.96 -7.54
N HIS A 142 -0.15 -13.52 -8.33
CA HIS A 142 1.31 -13.51 -8.13
C HIS A 142 1.78 -14.28 -6.89
N LEU A 143 1.06 -15.34 -6.50
CA LEU A 143 1.43 -16.15 -5.34
C LEU A 143 2.71 -16.96 -5.61
N LEU A 144 3.43 -17.32 -4.56
CA LEU A 144 4.69 -18.06 -4.61
C LEU A 144 4.44 -19.47 -5.17
N GLU A 145 5.31 -19.95 -6.06
CA GLU A 145 5.24 -21.29 -6.63
C GLU A 145 5.20 -22.37 -5.54
N GLY A 146 4.20 -23.25 -5.59
CA GLY A 146 4.02 -24.34 -4.63
C GLY A 146 3.48 -23.93 -3.26
N SER A 147 3.03 -22.67 -3.10
CA SER A 147 2.56 -22.15 -1.81
C SER A 147 1.05 -22.23 -1.58
N ILE A 148 0.26 -22.57 -2.60
CA ILE A 148 -1.20 -22.58 -2.50
C ILE A 148 -1.65 -23.59 -1.43
N ALA A 149 -2.35 -23.09 -0.40
CA ALA A 149 -2.72 -23.85 0.80
C ALA A 149 -4.18 -24.33 0.81
N VAL A 150 -4.91 -24.08 -0.28
CA VAL A 150 -6.36 -24.34 -0.39
C VAL A 150 -6.71 -25.15 -1.64
N ALA A 151 -7.90 -25.73 -1.65
CA ALA A 151 -8.43 -26.49 -2.77
C ALA A 151 -9.77 -25.93 -3.28
N GLU A 152 -10.10 -26.21 -4.55
CA GLU A 152 -11.41 -25.89 -5.12
C GLU A 152 -12.56 -26.48 -4.28
N GLY A 153 -13.58 -25.67 -4.02
CA GLY A 153 -14.74 -26.01 -3.18
C GLY A 153 -14.51 -25.84 -1.67
N GLN A 154 -13.30 -25.49 -1.23
CA GLN A 154 -13.01 -25.22 0.18
C GLN A 154 -13.69 -23.93 0.64
N ALA A 155 -14.42 -23.98 1.75
CA ALA A 155 -14.89 -22.79 2.43
C ALA A 155 -13.73 -22.12 3.18
N VAL A 156 -13.65 -20.80 3.09
CA VAL A 156 -12.65 -19.97 3.76
C VAL A 156 -13.33 -18.83 4.50
N ALA A 157 -12.73 -18.40 5.61
CA ALA A 157 -13.12 -17.25 6.41
C ALA A 157 -12.02 -16.17 6.37
N PRO A 158 -12.32 -14.91 6.73
CA PRO A 158 -11.31 -13.86 6.79
C PRO A 158 -10.11 -14.29 7.65
N GLY A 159 -8.89 -14.16 7.12
CA GLY A 159 -7.67 -14.55 7.80
C GLY A 159 -7.19 -15.99 7.54
N ASP A 160 -7.98 -16.82 6.84
CA ASP A 160 -7.49 -18.13 6.39
C ASP A 160 -6.37 -17.97 5.36
N VAL A 161 -5.30 -18.73 5.50
CA VAL A 161 -4.15 -18.68 4.59
C VAL A 161 -4.52 -19.31 3.24
N LEU A 162 -4.35 -18.54 2.16
CA LEU A 162 -4.55 -18.98 0.78
C LEU A 162 -3.24 -19.44 0.13
N GLY A 163 -2.13 -18.81 0.51
CA GLY A 163 -0.77 -19.11 0.05
C GLY A 163 0.19 -18.04 0.53
N LEU A 164 1.32 -17.87 -0.15
CA LEU A 164 2.31 -16.84 0.15
C LEU A 164 2.42 -15.82 -1.00
N ILE A 165 2.75 -14.58 -0.69
CA ILE A 165 3.15 -13.59 -1.70
C ILE A 165 4.33 -14.17 -2.48
N GLY A 166 4.27 -14.06 -3.80
CA GLY A 166 5.28 -14.54 -4.71
C GLY A 166 5.78 -13.46 -5.65
N TYR A 167 6.38 -13.94 -6.73
CA TYR A 167 6.89 -13.19 -7.86
C TYR A 167 6.63 -13.99 -9.16
N SER A 168 5.48 -14.66 -9.24
CA SER A 168 5.05 -15.43 -10.42
C SER A 168 4.15 -14.61 -11.35
N GLY A 169 4.11 -14.94 -12.65
CA GLY A 169 3.29 -14.22 -13.63
C GLY A 169 3.90 -12.90 -14.11
N THR A 170 3.09 -12.07 -14.75
CA THR A 170 3.52 -10.79 -15.35
C THR A 170 3.60 -9.72 -14.27
N THR A 171 4.72 -9.71 -13.56
CA THR A 171 5.01 -8.78 -12.46
C THR A 171 6.47 -8.31 -12.50
N GLU A 172 6.74 -7.11 -11.99
CA GLU A 172 8.08 -6.49 -11.91
C GLU A 172 8.68 -6.48 -10.49
N PHE A 173 7.90 -6.84 -9.46
CA PHE A 173 8.35 -6.91 -8.07
C PHE A 173 7.48 -7.88 -7.25
N PRO A 174 7.97 -8.40 -6.11
CA PRO A 174 7.17 -9.29 -5.25
C PRO A 174 5.98 -8.56 -4.62
N HIS A 175 4.77 -9.02 -4.92
CA HIS A 175 3.54 -8.43 -4.40
C HIS A 175 2.34 -9.39 -4.52
N LEU A 176 1.27 -9.06 -3.80
CA LEU A 176 -0.07 -9.54 -4.07
C LEU A 176 -0.78 -8.52 -4.96
N GLU A 177 -1.27 -8.91 -6.14
CA GLU A 177 -2.32 -8.16 -6.83
C GLU A 177 -3.66 -8.70 -6.32
N PHE A 178 -4.40 -7.86 -5.60
CA PHE A 178 -5.72 -8.16 -5.05
C PHE A 178 -6.82 -7.54 -5.92
N LEU A 179 -7.66 -8.36 -6.53
CA LEU A 179 -8.74 -7.92 -7.40
C LEU A 179 -10.09 -8.22 -6.75
N LEU A 180 -11.01 -7.28 -6.84
CA LEU A 180 -12.40 -7.45 -6.43
C LEU A 180 -13.30 -7.33 -7.65
N ARG A 181 -14.24 -8.26 -7.79
CA ARG A 181 -15.25 -8.23 -8.85
C ARG A 181 -16.66 -8.40 -8.29
N HIS A 182 -17.62 -7.78 -8.94
CA HIS A 182 -19.05 -8.00 -8.72
C HIS A 182 -19.74 -8.24 -10.06
N GLU A 183 -20.40 -9.39 -10.21
CA GLU A 183 -21.06 -9.80 -11.45
C GLU A 183 -20.12 -9.70 -12.68
N GLY A 184 -18.86 -10.10 -12.47
CA GLY A 184 -17.82 -10.11 -13.49
C GLY A 184 -17.17 -8.75 -13.81
N ARG A 185 -17.55 -7.67 -13.13
CA ARG A 185 -16.95 -6.34 -13.32
C ARG A 185 -15.98 -6.01 -12.20
N VAL A 186 -14.84 -5.41 -12.54
CA VAL A 186 -13.85 -4.90 -11.57
C VAL A 186 -14.48 -3.82 -10.69
N VAL A 187 -14.20 -3.89 -9.40
CA VAL A 187 -14.60 -2.92 -8.38
C VAL A 187 -13.35 -2.53 -7.59
N ASP A 188 -13.14 -1.24 -7.40
CA ASP A 188 -12.07 -0.76 -6.53
C ASP A 188 -12.50 -0.86 -5.05
N PRO A 189 -11.77 -1.58 -4.18
CA PRO A 189 -12.12 -1.71 -2.77
C PRO A 189 -11.98 -0.40 -1.99
N PHE A 190 -11.21 0.58 -2.48
CA PHE A 190 -11.08 1.91 -1.88
C PHE A 190 -12.21 2.85 -2.31
N ASP A 191 -12.76 2.68 -3.51
CA ASP A 191 -13.91 3.44 -4.01
C ASP A 191 -14.83 2.57 -4.89
N PRO A 192 -15.90 1.98 -4.33
CA PRO A 192 -16.80 1.13 -5.09
C PRO A 192 -17.79 1.90 -5.98
N SER A 193 -17.63 3.23 -6.14
CA SER A 193 -18.42 4.04 -7.06
C SER A 193 -18.05 3.79 -8.54
N ASP A 194 -18.64 4.57 -9.46
CA ASP A 194 -18.46 4.40 -10.91
C ASP A 194 -16.97 4.35 -11.33
N PRO A 195 -16.52 3.24 -11.95
CA PRO A 195 -15.13 3.03 -12.34
C PRO A 195 -14.55 4.11 -13.26
N ALA A 196 -15.38 4.89 -13.97
CA ALA A 196 -14.91 6.00 -14.83
C ALA A 196 -14.73 7.34 -14.08
N SER A 197 -14.72 7.30 -12.74
CA SER A 197 -14.54 8.48 -11.90
C SER A 197 -13.61 8.19 -10.72
N CYS A 198 -12.90 9.24 -10.28
CA CYS A 198 -12.04 9.26 -9.11
C CYS A 198 -12.46 10.42 -8.18
N GLY A 199 -12.02 10.39 -6.93
CA GLY A 199 -12.39 11.38 -5.91
C GLY A 199 -13.83 11.22 -5.44
N GLY A 200 -14.41 10.03 -5.60
CA GLY A 200 -15.72 9.70 -5.09
C GLY A 200 -15.76 9.74 -3.57
N ALA A 201 -16.96 9.90 -3.03
CA ALA A 201 -17.21 9.90 -1.58
C ALA A 201 -17.83 8.57 -1.11
N ALA A 202 -17.79 7.53 -1.93
CA ALA A 202 -18.30 6.23 -1.53
C ALA A 202 -17.40 5.66 -0.41
N PRO A 203 -17.99 5.05 0.62
CA PRO A 203 -17.18 4.41 1.66
C PRO A 203 -16.42 3.22 1.07
N ALA A 204 -15.14 3.11 1.43
CA ALA A 204 -14.33 1.93 1.11
C ALA A 204 -14.97 0.64 1.66
N LEU A 205 -14.67 -0.49 1.03
CA LEU A 205 -15.20 -1.80 1.38
C LEU A 205 -14.39 -2.52 2.47
N TRP A 206 -13.24 -1.95 2.86
CA TRP A 206 -12.41 -2.46 3.94
C TRP A 206 -13.14 -2.44 5.28
N ALA A 207 -12.95 -3.49 6.08
CA ALA A 207 -13.50 -3.61 7.43
C ALA A 207 -12.87 -2.59 8.38
N ASP A 208 -11.56 -2.39 8.25
CA ASP A 208 -10.79 -1.38 8.95
C ASP A 208 -10.22 -0.34 7.96
N PRO A 209 -10.05 0.93 8.36
CA PRO A 209 -9.44 1.94 7.49
C PRO A 209 -8.03 1.52 7.05
N VAL A 210 -7.82 1.43 5.74
CA VAL A 210 -6.51 1.16 5.15
C VAL A 210 -5.86 2.50 4.75
N PRO A 211 -4.82 2.97 5.44
CA PRO A 211 -4.17 4.22 5.11
C PRO A 211 -3.44 4.14 3.78
N ASN A 212 -3.53 5.19 2.97
CA ASN A 212 -2.76 5.36 1.74
C ASN A 212 -2.06 6.73 1.74
N PRO A 213 -0.77 6.81 2.07
CA PRO A 213 0.00 8.06 1.98
C PRO A 213 0.32 8.47 0.53
N GLY A 214 0.03 7.63 -0.47
CA GLY A 214 0.28 7.91 -1.88
C GLY A 214 1.77 7.85 -2.25
N GLY A 215 2.52 6.98 -1.60
CA GLY A 215 3.97 6.80 -1.71
C GLY A 215 4.62 6.56 -0.34
N GLY A 216 5.85 6.06 -0.32
CA GLY A 216 6.51 5.66 0.92
C GLY A 216 7.94 5.18 0.75
N ILE A 217 8.59 4.89 1.87
CA ILE A 217 9.95 4.35 1.97
C ILE A 217 9.86 2.83 2.09
N LEU A 218 10.34 2.12 1.08
CA LEU A 218 10.39 0.65 1.08
C LEU A 218 11.50 0.13 1.98
N SER A 219 12.68 0.74 1.90
CA SER A 219 13.83 0.35 2.71
C SER A 219 14.86 1.47 2.81
N VAL A 220 15.62 1.46 3.90
CA VAL A 220 16.74 2.37 4.15
C VAL A 220 17.91 1.57 4.69
N GLY A 221 19.11 1.87 4.22
CA GLY A 221 20.30 1.18 4.68
C GLY A 221 21.56 2.03 4.63
N PHE A 222 22.60 1.48 5.25
CA PHE A 222 23.97 1.97 5.13
C PHE A 222 24.80 1.10 4.21
N SER A 223 25.76 1.72 3.55
CA SER A 223 26.77 1.05 2.72
C SER A 223 28.07 1.87 2.69
N THR A 224 29.15 1.26 2.20
CA THR A 224 30.47 1.92 2.06
C THR A 224 30.67 2.62 0.72
N GLY A 225 29.64 2.60 -0.13
CA GLY A 225 29.58 3.18 -1.47
C GLY A 225 28.13 3.14 -1.97
N ILE A 226 27.83 3.77 -3.10
CA ILE A 226 26.45 3.77 -3.64
C ILE A 226 26.12 2.35 -4.14
N PRO A 227 25.13 1.64 -3.55
CA PRO A 227 24.75 0.32 -4.01
C PRO A 227 24.06 0.38 -5.38
N GLY A 228 24.19 -0.70 -6.16
CA GLY A 228 23.42 -0.88 -7.39
C GLY A 228 21.96 -1.19 -7.11
N LEU A 229 21.08 -0.86 -8.07
CA LEU A 229 19.64 -1.11 -7.92
C LEU A 229 19.31 -2.59 -7.72
N ASP A 230 19.97 -3.48 -8.46
CA ASP A 230 19.75 -4.93 -8.34
C ASP A 230 20.11 -5.44 -6.94
N THR A 231 21.14 -4.87 -6.30
CA THR A 231 21.53 -5.23 -4.93
C THR A 231 20.48 -4.78 -3.91
N ILE A 232 19.82 -3.66 -4.15
CA ILE A 232 18.74 -3.15 -3.30
C ILE A 232 17.47 -3.97 -3.49
N ALA A 233 17.09 -4.22 -4.75
CA ALA A 233 15.95 -5.06 -5.09
C ALA A 233 16.11 -6.49 -4.54
N ALA A 234 17.35 -6.98 -4.41
CA ALA A 234 17.66 -8.24 -3.76
C ALA A 234 17.61 -8.21 -2.22
N GLY A 235 17.47 -7.05 -1.58
CA GLY A 235 17.56 -6.89 -0.13
C GLY A 235 18.98 -7.01 0.45
N ALA A 236 20.01 -6.88 -0.40
CA ALA A 236 21.42 -7.13 -0.05
C ALA A 236 22.28 -5.85 0.06
N ALA A 237 21.69 -4.66 -0.08
CA ALA A 237 22.41 -3.39 -0.18
C ALA A 237 22.87 -2.80 1.18
N GLY A 238 22.43 -3.39 2.30
CA GLY A 238 22.75 -2.93 3.64
C GLY A 238 23.97 -3.64 4.24
N THR A 239 24.74 -2.93 5.06
CA THR A 239 25.72 -3.54 5.98
C THR A 239 25.37 -3.25 7.43
N GLY A 240 25.45 -4.26 8.29
CA GLY A 240 25.28 -4.11 9.74
C GLY A 240 26.49 -3.47 10.43
N ALA A 241 27.64 -3.40 9.75
CA ALA A 241 28.85 -2.77 10.25
C ALA A 241 29.65 -2.10 9.13
N ILE A 242 30.26 -0.96 9.44
CA ILE A 242 31.18 -0.28 8.51
C ILE A 242 32.61 -0.70 8.88
N PRO A 243 33.37 -1.36 7.98
CA PRO A 243 34.71 -1.82 8.28
C PRO A 243 35.67 -0.66 8.49
N ALA A 244 36.68 -0.88 9.36
CA ALA A 244 37.79 0.03 9.54
C ALA A 244 38.54 0.22 8.20
N GLY A 245 38.43 1.42 7.62
CA GLY A 245 39.00 1.73 6.31
C GLY A 245 38.00 1.87 5.16
N ALA A 246 36.68 1.80 5.43
CA ALA A 246 35.68 2.20 4.44
C ALA A 246 35.98 3.60 3.89
N GLU A 247 35.86 3.79 2.57
CA GLU A 247 36.17 5.07 1.91
C GLU A 247 35.09 6.13 2.15
N ALA A 248 33.85 5.69 2.42
CA ALA A 248 32.71 6.55 2.67
C ALA A 248 31.70 5.87 3.60
N LEU A 249 30.86 6.70 4.20
CA LEU A 249 29.62 6.31 4.85
C LEU A 249 28.46 6.83 4.00
N VAL A 250 27.69 5.92 3.42
CA VAL A 250 26.57 6.23 2.52
C VAL A 250 25.28 5.74 3.15
N VAL A 251 24.29 6.63 3.25
CA VAL A 251 22.90 6.27 3.52
C VAL A 251 22.14 6.23 2.20
N TRP A 252 21.25 5.25 2.06
CA TRP A 252 20.45 5.09 0.87
C TRP A 252 19.01 4.74 1.22
N ALA A 253 18.10 5.03 0.30
CA ALA A 253 16.68 4.77 0.43
C ALA A 253 16.10 4.26 -0.89
N PHE A 254 15.24 3.24 -0.78
CA PHE A 254 14.37 2.79 -1.84
C PHE A 254 12.96 3.28 -1.54
N VAL A 255 12.32 3.89 -2.54
CA VAL A 255 11.09 4.67 -2.37
C VAL A 255 10.10 4.27 -3.44
N HIS A 256 8.81 4.22 -3.10
CA HIS A 256 7.72 4.02 -4.04
C HIS A 256 6.78 5.24 -4.10
N GLY A 257 6.06 5.38 -5.21
CA GLY A 257 5.01 6.39 -5.38
C GLY A 257 5.53 7.84 -5.29
N GLY A 258 6.79 8.09 -5.66
CA GLY A 258 7.36 9.43 -5.69
C GLY A 258 6.77 10.27 -6.82
N ARG A 259 6.45 11.54 -6.55
CA ARG A 259 5.86 12.48 -7.50
C ARG A 259 6.86 13.57 -7.88
N ALA A 260 6.72 14.11 -9.09
CA ALA A 260 7.49 15.29 -9.47
C ALA A 260 7.28 16.42 -8.45
N GLY A 261 8.36 17.03 -7.96
CA GLY A 261 8.35 18.04 -6.91
C GLY A 261 8.50 17.51 -5.48
N ASP A 262 8.29 16.21 -5.23
CA ASP A 262 8.60 15.62 -3.92
C ASP A 262 10.09 15.77 -3.60
N VAL A 263 10.43 15.74 -2.31
CA VAL A 263 11.80 15.75 -1.81
C VAL A 263 12.09 14.44 -1.10
N VAL A 264 13.18 13.78 -1.49
CA VAL A 264 13.78 12.70 -0.70
C VAL A 264 14.94 13.28 0.11
N ALA A 265 14.74 13.37 1.43
CA ALA A 265 15.72 13.89 2.37
C ALA A 265 16.48 12.73 3.03
N LEU A 266 17.80 12.72 2.90
CA LEU A 266 18.69 11.71 3.48
C LEU A 266 19.58 12.36 4.54
N ARG A 267 19.70 11.72 5.72
CA ARG A 267 20.49 12.21 6.86
C ARG A 267 21.33 11.09 7.45
N ILE A 268 22.50 11.48 7.98
CA ILE A 268 23.34 10.62 8.83
C ILE A 268 23.61 11.38 10.11
N LEU A 269 23.26 10.78 11.24
CA LEU A 269 23.54 11.26 12.59
C LEU A 269 24.60 10.36 13.22
N ASP A 270 25.56 10.95 13.92
CA ASP A 270 26.53 10.21 14.71
C ASP A 270 25.95 9.68 16.04
N ALA A 271 26.81 9.06 16.84
CA ALA A 271 26.42 8.44 18.11
C ALA A 271 25.92 9.43 19.17
N ASP A 272 26.30 10.71 19.06
CA ASP A 272 25.83 11.78 19.94
C ASP A 272 24.57 12.47 19.38
N GLY A 273 24.08 12.03 18.22
CA GLY A 273 22.93 12.59 17.52
C GLY A 273 23.27 13.84 16.71
N ALA A 274 24.54 14.17 16.50
CA ALA A 274 24.92 15.29 15.65
C ALA A 274 24.83 14.89 14.17
N GLU A 275 24.26 15.77 13.35
CA GLU A 275 24.15 15.55 11.91
C GLU A 275 25.54 15.66 11.27
N VAL A 276 26.02 14.54 10.69
CA VAL A 276 27.33 14.47 10.02
C VAL A 276 27.23 14.50 8.49
N HIS A 277 26.01 14.31 7.96
CA HIS A 277 25.68 14.41 6.54
C HIS A 277 24.19 14.71 6.33
N ALA A 278 23.89 15.56 5.35
CA ALA A 278 22.54 15.86 4.91
C ALA A 278 22.47 16.11 3.41
N GLN A 279 21.45 15.56 2.76
CA GLN A 279 21.16 15.76 1.35
C GLN A 279 19.64 15.81 1.14
N ASP A 280 19.17 16.83 0.42
CA ASP A 280 17.81 16.88 -0.08
C ASP A 280 17.84 16.75 -1.61
N ALA A 281 17.02 15.86 -2.14
CA ALA A 281 16.91 15.62 -3.58
C ALA A 281 15.47 15.82 -4.04
N VAL A 282 15.24 16.86 -4.84
CA VAL A 282 13.96 17.08 -5.52
C VAL A 282 13.79 16.04 -6.61
N LEU A 283 12.58 15.47 -6.72
CA LEU A 283 12.23 14.55 -7.79
C LEU A 283 11.78 15.34 -9.02
N GLU A 284 12.49 15.18 -10.14
CA GLU A 284 12.16 15.86 -11.40
C GLU A 284 10.95 15.22 -12.13
N ARG A 285 10.55 14.01 -11.73
CA ARG A 285 9.49 13.24 -12.39
C ARG A 285 8.77 12.33 -11.40
N THR A 286 7.52 12.00 -11.71
CA THR A 286 6.75 10.96 -11.02
C THR A 286 7.29 9.58 -11.40
N GLN A 287 7.46 8.70 -10.42
CA GLN A 287 8.02 7.36 -10.59
C GLN A 287 7.32 6.39 -9.64
N ALA A 288 6.93 5.21 -10.16
CA ALA A 288 6.40 4.14 -9.33
C ALA A 288 7.42 3.67 -8.29
N GLN A 289 8.70 3.65 -8.66
CA GLN A 289 9.83 3.26 -7.82
C GLN A 289 11.04 4.17 -8.11
N LEU A 290 11.82 4.49 -7.08
CA LEU A 290 13.05 5.26 -7.23
C LEU A 290 14.03 4.98 -6.09
N PHE A 291 15.30 5.19 -6.40
CA PHE A 291 16.41 5.03 -5.48
C PHE A 291 17.11 6.37 -5.26
N ARG A 292 17.51 6.65 -4.01
CA ARG A 292 18.39 7.76 -3.66
C ARG A 292 19.46 7.29 -2.69
N ALA A 293 20.69 7.76 -2.91
CA ALA A 293 21.79 7.55 -1.99
C ALA A 293 22.61 8.84 -1.87
N SER A 294 23.14 9.07 -0.68
CA SER A 294 24.08 10.15 -0.44
C SER A 294 24.93 9.82 0.78
N GLY A 295 26.08 10.45 0.88
CA GLY A 295 26.97 10.15 1.98
C GLY A 295 28.17 11.05 1.99
N ARG A 296 29.05 10.75 2.94
CA ARG A 296 30.25 11.51 3.20
C ARG A 296 31.47 10.60 3.11
N ARG A 297 32.52 11.09 2.44
CA ARG A 297 33.82 10.42 2.45
C ARG A 297 34.37 10.37 3.87
N THR A 298 35.07 9.29 4.19
CA THR A 298 35.66 9.10 5.51
C THR A 298 36.57 10.27 5.87
N PRO A 299 36.32 10.95 7.00
CA PRO A 299 37.12 12.10 7.44
C PRO A 299 38.59 11.73 7.67
N GLN A 300 39.46 12.74 7.63
CA GLN A 300 40.84 12.58 8.11
C GLN A 300 40.81 12.19 9.60
N GLY A 301 41.33 11.01 9.93
CA GLY A 301 41.26 10.42 11.28
C GLY A 301 40.19 9.33 11.44
N GLY A 302 39.39 9.07 10.40
CA GLY A 302 38.33 8.05 10.43
C GLY A 302 37.05 8.53 11.08
N TRP A 303 36.06 7.64 11.12
CA TRP A 303 34.82 7.86 11.85
C TRP A 303 35.01 7.53 13.34
N ALA A 304 34.41 8.34 14.22
CA ALA A 304 34.37 8.00 15.63
C ALA A 304 33.59 6.68 15.81
N PRO A 305 34.08 5.71 16.61
CA PRO A 305 33.33 4.49 16.88
C PRO A 305 32.00 4.78 17.56
N GLY A 306 30.96 4.03 17.20
CA GLY A 306 29.62 4.22 17.79
C GLY A 306 28.50 3.72 16.88
N LEU A 307 27.26 3.94 17.32
CA LEU A 307 26.06 3.66 16.54
C LEU A 307 25.64 4.91 15.78
N TYR A 308 25.68 4.83 14.46
CA TYR A 308 25.23 5.91 13.57
C TYR A 308 23.80 5.63 13.13
N ARG A 309 22.99 6.68 13.02
CA ARG A 309 21.62 6.59 12.52
C ARG A 309 21.53 7.18 11.13
N GLY A 310 20.89 6.45 10.23
CA GLY A 310 20.49 6.93 8.90
C GLY A 310 18.99 7.21 8.91
N GLU A 311 18.59 8.33 8.30
CA GLU A 311 17.18 8.65 8.11
C GLU A 311 16.92 8.97 6.65
N ALA A 312 15.80 8.46 6.14
CA ALA A 312 15.24 8.85 4.86
C ALA A 312 13.81 9.36 5.07
N ARG A 313 13.46 10.48 4.45
CA ARG A 313 12.10 11.01 4.45
C ARG A 313 11.65 11.28 3.03
N LEU A 314 10.42 10.88 2.71
CA LEU A 314 9.70 11.35 1.54
C LEU A 314 8.83 12.53 1.96
N ILE A 315 8.99 13.68 1.30
CA ILE A 315 8.30 14.92 1.64
C ILE A 315 7.55 15.40 0.40
N ARG A 316 6.26 15.71 0.57
CA ARG A 316 5.36 16.22 -0.48
C ARG A 316 4.69 17.48 0.00
N ASP A 317 4.77 18.55 -0.80
CA ASP A 317 4.19 19.86 -0.46
C ASP A 317 4.61 20.37 0.94
N GLY A 318 5.84 20.05 1.35
CA GLY A 318 6.41 20.41 2.65
C GLY A 318 5.94 19.56 3.83
N GLN A 319 5.12 18.52 3.61
CA GLN A 319 4.67 17.56 4.62
C GLN A 319 5.41 16.24 4.47
N GLU A 320 5.73 15.59 5.59
CA GLU A 320 6.30 14.24 5.59
C GLU A 320 5.22 13.24 5.15
N VAL A 321 5.48 12.55 4.04
CA VAL A 321 4.65 11.45 3.54
C VAL A 321 4.99 10.17 4.30
N ASP A 322 6.30 9.90 4.44
CA ASP A 322 6.80 8.72 5.13
C ASP A 322 8.27 8.90 5.56
N ARG A 323 8.72 8.06 6.50
CA ARG A 323 10.07 8.05 7.05
C ARG A 323 10.55 6.63 7.32
N GLY A 324 11.73 6.32 6.80
CA GLY A 324 12.50 5.14 7.18
C GLY A 324 13.73 5.52 8.01
N THR A 325 14.10 4.65 8.95
CA THR A 325 15.34 4.81 9.72
C THR A 325 16.14 3.52 9.73
N THR A 326 17.45 3.63 9.87
CA THR A 326 18.37 2.50 9.96
C THR A 326 19.53 2.85 10.87
N VAL A 327 20.25 1.85 11.36
CA VAL A 327 21.43 2.04 12.21
C VAL A 327 22.59 1.21 11.70
N VAL A 328 23.80 1.71 11.90
CA VAL A 328 25.02 0.94 11.62
C VAL A 328 26.05 1.14 12.73
N ALA A 329 26.73 0.06 13.08
CA ALA A 329 27.85 0.11 14.00
C ALA A 329 29.14 0.46 13.25
N ILE A 330 29.87 1.44 13.77
CA ILE A 330 31.26 1.71 13.38
C ILE A 330 32.16 1.23 14.52
N THR A 331 32.95 0.20 14.24
CA THR A 331 33.96 -0.34 15.17
C THR A 331 35.35 0.17 14.80
N ARG A 332 36.28 0.14 15.76
CA ARG A 332 37.70 0.43 15.50
C ARG A 332 38.34 -0.64 14.63
#